data_AF-A0A9P0AA13-F1
#
_entry.id   AF-A0A9P0AA13-F1
#
_cell.length_a   1.000
_cell.length_b   1.000
_cell.length_c   1.000
_cell.angle_alpha   90.00
_cell.angle_beta   90.00
_cell.angle_gamma   90.00
#
_symmetry.space_group_name_H-M   'P 1'
#
loop_
_entity.id
_entity.type
_entity.pdbx_description
1 polymer ?
#
loop_
_entity_poly.entity_id
_entity_poly.type
_entity_poly.pdbx_seq_one_letter_code
_entity_poly.pdbx_strand_id
1 'polypeptide(L)'
;MENYSKGKNVEEEWIKENIPLPNLPKDFLWMQVKPSSKMNNLLTFALKEFKDRKDIVWSGTGPAISKTISCAEITKRENAGLYQISKICSRKFEEHWEPKINGLAPLIVQRDVPAIHILLSREPLNKEEPGYQDSELNGLFWKSSCSSHKKRPNRPKPNDDQYLSMGLHIGKHKYLGKNKSSRAPKPPPSKNPPGDN
;
A
#
# COMPACT_ATOMS: atom_id res chain seq x y z
N MET A 1 -33.09 -4.60 9.48
CA MET A 1 -32.97 -4.90 10.93
C MET A 1 -33.40 -3.68 11.74
N GLU A 2 -34.69 -3.48 11.93
CA GLU A 2 -35.21 -2.27 12.60
C GLU A 2 -35.06 -2.36 14.14
N ASN A 3 -35.20 -3.58 14.68
CA ASN A 3 -35.23 -3.86 16.13
C ASN A 3 -33.87 -4.21 16.76
N TYR A 4 -32.78 -4.16 16.00
CA TYR A 4 -31.44 -4.50 16.48
C TYR A 4 -30.45 -3.36 16.17
N SER A 5 -29.51 -3.11 17.08
CA SER A 5 -28.36 -2.22 16.88
C SER A 5 -27.09 -3.03 16.64
N LYS A 6 -26.23 -2.53 15.76
CA LYS A 6 -24.95 -3.19 15.48
C LYS A 6 -24.06 -3.12 16.73
N GLY A 7 -23.69 -4.27 17.25
CA GLY A 7 -22.77 -4.42 18.37
C GLY A 7 -21.34 -4.66 17.89
N LYS A 8 -20.61 -5.52 18.61
CA LYS A 8 -19.20 -5.84 18.34
C LYS A 8 -19.05 -6.75 17.13
N ASN A 9 -18.03 -6.48 16.31
CA ASN A 9 -17.54 -7.44 15.32
C ASN A 9 -16.37 -8.22 15.92
N VAL A 10 -16.43 -9.55 15.86
CA VAL A 10 -15.36 -10.46 16.26
C VAL A 10 -14.79 -11.09 14.99
N GLU A 11 -13.52 -10.79 14.72
CA GLU A 11 -12.77 -11.44 13.63
C GLU A 11 -12.12 -12.70 14.18
N GLU A 12 -12.12 -13.78 13.40
CA GLU A 12 -11.31 -14.96 13.72
C GLU A 12 -9.83 -14.58 13.87
N GLU A 13 -9.16 -15.14 14.88
CA GLU A 13 -7.75 -14.84 15.15
C GLU A 13 -6.83 -15.31 14.03
N TRP A 14 -5.75 -14.56 13.79
CA TRP A 14 -4.74 -14.94 12.82
C TRP A 14 -3.79 -15.98 13.43
N ILE A 15 -4.00 -17.23 13.07
CA ILE A 15 -3.20 -18.38 13.49
C ILE A 15 -2.33 -18.85 12.32
N LYS A 16 -1.03 -19.09 12.54
CA LYS A 16 -0.09 -19.44 11.45
C LYS A 16 -0.42 -20.80 10.85
N GLU A 17 -0.89 -21.71 11.69
CA GLU A 17 -1.28 -23.07 11.38
C GLU A 17 -2.49 -23.12 10.43
N ASN A 18 -3.30 -22.06 10.39
CA ASN A 18 -4.48 -21.95 9.54
C ASN A 18 -4.18 -21.33 8.16
N ILE A 19 -2.93 -21.00 7.84
CA ILE A 19 -2.56 -20.47 6.53
C ILE A 19 -2.71 -21.61 5.50
N PRO A 20 -3.59 -21.47 4.49
CA PRO A 20 -3.91 -22.55 3.54
C PRO A 20 -2.86 -22.65 2.41
N LEU A 21 -1.59 -22.47 2.75
CA LEU A 21 -0.46 -22.61 1.82
C LEU A 21 0.18 -23.99 2.02
N PRO A 22 0.19 -24.85 0.99
CA PRO A 22 0.83 -26.16 1.09
C PRO A 22 2.34 -26.00 1.25
N ASN A 23 2.96 -26.89 2.02
CA ASN A 23 4.40 -26.91 2.28
C ASN A 23 4.95 -25.56 2.77
N LEU A 24 4.18 -24.85 3.61
CA LEU A 24 4.59 -23.58 4.17
C LEU A 24 5.95 -23.72 4.90
N PRO A 25 6.95 -22.87 4.59
CA PRO A 25 8.25 -22.91 5.25
C PRO A 25 8.12 -22.75 6.76
N LYS A 26 9.03 -23.37 7.53
CA LYS A 26 8.99 -23.31 9.00
C LYS A 26 9.32 -21.92 9.55
N ASP A 27 10.26 -21.22 8.91
CA ASP A 27 10.63 -19.85 9.25
C ASP A 27 10.30 -18.92 8.09
N PHE A 28 9.31 -18.06 8.31
CA PHE A 28 8.91 -17.04 7.35
C PHE A 28 8.50 -15.77 8.08
N LEU A 29 8.74 -14.63 7.44
CA LEU A 29 8.23 -13.36 7.90
C LEU A 29 6.73 -13.27 7.59
N TRP A 30 5.89 -13.15 8.62
CA TRP A 30 4.45 -13.03 8.41
C TRP A 30 3.97 -11.59 8.57
N MET A 31 3.48 -11.02 7.47
CA MET A 31 2.98 -9.65 7.42
C MET A 31 1.46 -9.63 7.24
N GLN A 32 0.75 -9.21 8.28
CA GLN A 32 -0.71 -9.07 8.26
C GLN A 32 -1.11 -7.64 7.91
N VAL A 33 -1.92 -7.50 6.86
CA VAL A 33 -2.38 -6.22 6.33
C VAL A 33 -3.82 -6.00 6.74
N LYS A 34 -4.07 -4.89 7.43
CA LYS A 34 -5.42 -4.46 7.85
C LYS A 34 -5.90 -3.29 6.99
N PRO A 35 -7.22 -3.02 6.94
CA PRO A 35 -7.76 -1.86 6.24
C PRO A 35 -7.15 -0.53 6.73
N SER A 36 -6.82 -0.42 8.01
CA SER A 36 -6.18 0.75 8.62
C SER A 36 -4.65 0.79 8.50
N SER A 37 -3.99 -0.29 8.06
CA SER A 37 -2.53 -0.35 7.98
C SER A 37 -1.97 0.73 7.05
N LYS A 38 -0.92 1.42 7.52
CA LYS A 38 -0.12 2.35 6.72
C LYS A 38 0.89 1.54 5.90
N MET A 39 0.73 1.53 4.57
CA MET A 39 1.56 0.71 3.67
C MET A 39 3.05 0.98 3.84
N ASN A 40 3.46 2.24 3.91
CA ASN A 40 4.87 2.60 4.04
C ASN A 40 5.49 1.98 5.30
N ASN A 41 4.79 1.98 6.43
CA ASN A 41 5.30 1.39 7.66
C ASN A 41 5.46 -0.13 7.52
N LEU A 42 4.47 -0.82 6.95
CA LEU A 42 4.54 -2.26 6.69
C LEU A 42 5.69 -2.61 5.77
N LEU A 43 5.85 -1.87 4.67
CA LEU A 43 6.88 -2.11 3.67
C LEU A 43 8.27 -1.83 4.21
N THR A 44 8.48 -0.72 4.92
CA THR A 44 9.77 -0.39 5.54
C THR A 44 10.23 -1.50 6.48
N PHE A 45 9.33 -2.02 7.31
CA PHE A 45 9.64 -3.13 8.19
C PHE A 45 9.87 -4.42 7.40
N ALA A 46 8.95 -4.79 6.52
CA ALA A 46 9.01 -6.03 5.76
C ALA A 46 10.28 -6.12 4.92
N LEU A 47 10.62 -5.08 4.16
CA LEU A 47 11.82 -5.03 3.31
C LEU A 47 13.12 -5.06 4.11
N LYS A 48 13.11 -4.52 5.34
CA LYS A 48 14.27 -4.60 6.22
C LYS A 48 14.47 -6.04 6.70
N GLU A 49 13.45 -6.65 7.29
CA GLU A 49 13.50 -7.99 7.87
C GLU A 49 13.65 -9.09 6.81
N PHE A 50 13.06 -8.89 5.62
CA PHE A 50 13.13 -9.86 4.53
C PHE A 50 14.53 -9.96 3.90
N LYS A 51 15.46 -9.03 4.16
CA LYS A 51 16.85 -9.14 3.69
C LYS A 51 17.54 -10.38 4.23
N ASP A 52 17.29 -10.69 5.50
CA ASP A 52 17.94 -11.77 6.25
C ASP A 52 17.06 -13.03 6.33
N ARG A 53 15.93 -13.06 5.60
CA ARG A 53 14.98 -14.17 5.56
C ARG A 53 14.80 -14.68 4.14
N LYS A 54 14.38 -15.95 4.04
CA LYS A 54 14.13 -16.62 2.76
C LYS A 54 12.71 -16.40 2.25
N ASP A 55 11.77 -16.36 3.19
CA ASP A 55 10.34 -16.40 2.91
C ASP A 55 9.58 -15.29 3.62
N ILE A 56 8.60 -14.72 2.92
CA ILE A 56 7.65 -13.75 3.46
C ILE A 56 6.24 -14.11 3.02
N VAL A 57 5.29 -14.06 3.94
CA VAL A 57 3.86 -14.24 3.68
C VAL A 57 3.14 -12.93 3.94
N TRP A 58 2.47 -12.42 2.91
CA TRP A 58 1.52 -11.32 3.05
C TRP A 58 0.11 -11.87 3.19
N SER A 59 -0.62 -11.43 4.21
CA SER A 59 -2.01 -11.87 4.42
C SER A 59 -2.93 -10.69 4.66
N GLY A 60 -4.15 -10.74 4.13
CA GLY A 60 -5.17 -9.75 4.44
C GLY A 60 -6.56 -10.22 4.07
N THR A 61 -7.58 -9.60 4.66
CA THR A 61 -8.99 -9.97 4.47
C THR A 61 -9.80 -8.79 3.93
N GLY A 62 -10.88 -9.11 3.22
CA GLY A 62 -11.90 -8.17 2.78
C GLY A 62 -11.30 -6.89 2.15
N PRO A 63 -11.57 -5.69 2.70
CA PRO A 63 -11.06 -4.44 2.15
C PRO A 63 -9.53 -4.31 2.11
N ALA A 64 -8.79 -5.12 2.87
CA ALA A 64 -7.33 -5.09 2.88
C ALA A 64 -6.69 -5.86 1.72
N ILE A 65 -7.42 -6.73 1.02
CA ILE A 65 -6.88 -7.63 -0.02
C ILE A 65 -6.08 -6.86 -1.08
N SER A 66 -6.64 -5.78 -1.64
CA SER A 66 -5.97 -4.97 -2.66
C SER A 66 -4.66 -4.36 -2.14
N LYS A 67 -4.65 -3.94 -0.86
CA LYS A 67 -3.46 -3.43 -0.18
C LYS A 67 -2.42 -4.53 0.03
N THR A 68 -2.84 -5.74 0.41
CA THR A 68 -1.98 -6.92 0.55
C THR A 68 -1.27 -7.25 -0.75
N ILE A 69 -2.02 -7.31 -1.86
CA ILE A 69 -1.47 -7.54 -3.20
C ILE A 69 -0.44 -6.45 -3.53
N SER A 70 -0.80 -5.18 -3.31
CA SER A 70 0.11 -4.06 -3.54
C SER A 70 1.42 -4.18 -2.73
N CYS A 71 1.35 -4.62 -1.48
CA CYS A 71 2.54 -4.85 -0.65
C CYS A 71 3.42 -5.98 -1.21
N ALA A 72 2.82 -7.08 -1.65
CA ALA A 72 3.55 -8.18 -2.28
C ALA A 72 4.22 -7.73 -3.59
N GLU A 73 3.52 -6.99 -4.45
CA GLU A 73 4.07 -6.46 -5.70
C GLU A 73 5.23 -5.47 -5.47
N ILE A 74 5.12 -4.61 -4.46
CA ILE A 74 6.24 -3.73 -4.08
C ILE A 74 7.43 -4.55 -3.61
N THR A 75 7.21 -5.57 -2.78
CA THR A 75 8.28 -6.46 -2.30
C THR A 75 9.02 -7.14 -3.46
N LYS A 76 8.30 -7.64 -4.47
CA LYS A 76 8.91 -8.24 -5.68
C LYS A 76 9.68 -7.24 -6.54
N ARG A 77 9.32 -5.96 -6.53
CA ARG A 77 10.08 -4.93 -7.27
C ARG A 77 11.41 -4.60 -6.61
N GLU A 78 11.44 -4.59 -5.27
CA GLU A 78 12.65 -4.32 -4.49
C GLU A 78 13.56 -5.57 -4.39
N ASN A 79 12.99 -6.76 -4.57
CA ASN A 79 13.68 -8.04 -4.50
C ASN A 79 13.39 -8.88 -5.75
N ALA A 80 14.32 -8.90 -6.70
CA ALA A 80 14.21 -9.72 -7.90
C ALA A 80 14.36 -11.23 -7.60
N GLY A 81 13.81 -12.08 -8.47
CA GLY A 81 14.01 -13.53 -8.40
C GLY A 81 13.17 -14.25 -7.34
N LEU A 82 12.04 -13.68 -6.92
CA LEU A 82 11.15 -14.34 -5.95
C LEU A 82 10.16 -15.27 -6.64
N TYR A 83 9.98 -16.48 -6.14
CA TYR A 83 8.87 -17.36 -6.49
C TYR A 83 7.65 -17.01 -5.67
N GLN A 84 6.46 -17.16 -6.25
CA GLN A 84 5.21 -16.81 -5.56
C GLN A 84 4.22 -17.97 -5.57
N ILE A 85 3.51 -18.16 -4.45
CA ILE A 85 2.26 -18.92 -4.40
C ILE A 85 1.18 -18.04 -3.75
N SER A 86 0.04 -17.88 -4.41
CA SER A 86 -1.12 -17.16 -3.88
C SER A 86 -2.30 -18.09 -3.65
N LYS A 87 -2.92 -18.00 -2.47
CA LYS A 87 -4.15 -18.75 -2.13
C LYS A 87 -5.21 -17.78 -1.61
N ILE A 88 -6.43 -18.00 -2.07
CA ILE A 88 -7.62 -17.26 -1.61
C ILE A 88 -8.46 -18.23 -0.78
N CYS A 89 -8.94 -17.78 0.37
CA CYS A 89 -9.80 -18.54 1.25
C CYS A 89 -10.90 -17.65 1.83
N SER A 90 -11.82 -18.25 2.57
CA SER A 90 -12.84 -17.53 3.35
C SER A 90 -12.50 -17.62 4.83
N ARG A 91 -12.78 -16.56 5.57
CA ARG A 91 -12.62 -16.48 7.03
C ARG A 91 -13.92 -16.07 7.68
N LYS A 92 -14.21 -16.66 8.84
CA LYS A 92 -15.45 -16.40 9.58
C LYS A 92 -15.34 -15.11 10.39
N PHE A 93 -16.37 -14.28 10.29
CA PHE A 93 -16.52 -13.06 11.06
C PHE A 93 -17.88 -13.11 11.75
N GLU A 94 -17.91 -12.77 13.02
CA GLU A 94 -19.14 -12.74 13.81
C GLU A 94 -19.54 -11.29 14.07
N GLU A 95 -20.73 -10.91 13.63
CA GLU A 95 -21.35 -9.65 14.02
C GLU A 95 -22.35 -9.90 15.12
N HIS A 96 -22.08 -9.35 16.30
CA HIS A 96 -23.01 -9.37 17.41
C HIS A 96 -23.97 -8.19 17.29
N TRP A 97 -25.26 -8.46 17.44
CA TRP A 97 -26.33 -7.48 17.35
C TRP A 97 -27.12 -7.48 18.64
N GLU A 98 -27.31 -6.28 19.20
CA GLU A 98 -28.02 -6.08 20.45
C GLU A 98 -29.50 -5.75 20.19
N PRO A 99 -30.44 -6.34 20.94
CA PRO A 99 -31.85 -6.06 20.79
C PRO A 99 -32.18 -4.65 21.33
N LYS A 100 -32.99 -3.90 20.59
CA LYS A 100 -33.50 -2.58 21.02
C LYS A 100 -34.79 -2.67 21.84
N ILE A 101 -35.47 -3.82 21.80
CA ILE A 101 -36.75 -4.06 22.45
C ILE A 101 -36.55 -5.09 23.56
N ASN A 102 -37.09 -4.79 24.75
CA ASN A 102 -37.06 -5.70 25.88
C ASN A 102 -37.77 -7.02 25.54
N GLY A 103 -37.11 -8.15 25.80
CA GLY A 103 -37.64 -9.49 25.55
C GLY A 103 -37.11 -10.19 24.28
N LEU A 104 -36.31 -9.51 23.45
CA LEU A 104 -35.59 -10.13 22.34
C LEU A 104 -34.21 -10.64 22.79
N ALA A 105 -33.74 -11.74 22.20
CA ALA A 105 -32.41 -12.30 22.46
C ALA A 105 -31.33 -11.64 21.58
N PRO A 106 -30.05 -11.61 22.01
CA PRO A 106 -28.93 -11.19 21.17
C PRO A 106 -28.82 -12.05 19.91
N LEU A 107 -28.48 -11.42 18.78
CA LEU A 107 -28.30 -12.09 17.50
C LEU A 107 -26.82 -12.12 17.11
N ILE A 108 -26.33 -13.28 16.67
CA ILE A 108 -24.99 -13.45 16.13
C ILE A 108 -25.12 -13.79 14.64
N VAL A 109 -24.57 -12.94 13.79
CA VAL A 109 -24.53 -13.16 12.34
C VAL A 109 -23.13 -13.56 11.95
N GLN A 110 -22.97 -14.79 11.48
CA GLN A 110 -21.73 -15.25 10.87
C GLN A 110 -21.69 -14.87 9.40
N ARG A 111 -20.57 -14.28 8.97
CA ARG A 111 -20.30 -13.95 7.58
C ARG A 111 -18.93 -14.47 7.17
N ASP A 112 -18.88 -15.04 5.98
CA ASP A 112 -17.64 -15.46 5.35
C ASP A 112 -17.02 -14.27 4.61
N VAL A 113 -15.81 -13.90 5.01
CA VAL A 113 -15.05 -12.79 4.44
C VAL A 113 -13.88 -13.36 3.64
N PRO A 114 -13.69 -12.94 2.37
CA PRO A 114 -12.56 -13.41 1.59
C PRO A 114 -11.24 -12.97 2.23
N ALA A 115 -10.23 -13.81 2.13
CA ALA A 115 -8.87 -13.55 2.54
C ALA A 115 -7.90 -14.05 1.46
N ILE A 116 -6.73 -13.41 1.41
CA ILE A 116 -5.65 -13.79 0.52
C ILE A 116 -4.38 -14.01 1.33
N HIS A 117 -3.62 -15.04 0.94
CA HIS A 117 -2.27 -15.32 1.41
C HIS A 117 -1.34 -15.40 0.22
N ILE A 118 -0.25 -14.62 0.26
CA ILE A 118 0.75 -14.55 -0.81
C ILE A 118 2.10 -14.90 -0.19
N LEU A 119 2.62 -16.08 -0.49
CA LEU A 119 3.98 -16.49 -0.17
C LEU A 119 4.91 -15.96 -1.27
N LEU A 120 5.99 -15.30 -0.85
CA LEU A 120 7.14 -14.99 -1.69
C LEU A 120 8.37 -15.68 -1.12
N SER A 121 9.07 -16.44 -1.95
CA SER A 121 10.26 -17.21 -1.57
C SER A 121 11.44 -16.91 -2.47
N ARG A 122 12.65 -16.93 -1.92
CA ARG A 122 13.90 -16.94 -2.70
C ARG A 122 14.24 -18.33 -3.24
N GLU A 123 13.66 -19.37 -2.65
CA GLU A 123 13.88 -20.76 -3.05
C GLU A 123 12.76 -21.21 -4.01
N PRO A 124 13.06 -22.12 -4.95
CA PRO A 124 12.07 -22.64 -5.88
C PRO A 124 10.89 -23.28 -5.14
N LEU A 125 9.67 -22.87 -5.48
CA LEU A 125 8.43 -23.46 -4.99
C LEU A 125 7.91 -24.52 -5.99
N ASN A 126 7.01 -25.40 -5.52
CA ASN A 126 6.39 -26.41 -6.37
C ASN A 126 5.57 -25.73 -7.50
N LYS A 127 5.95 -25.99 -8.75
CA LYS A 127 5.30 -25.40 -9.95
C LYS A 127 3.90 -25.92 -10.22
N GLU A 128 3.58 -27.10 -9.68
CA GLU A 128 2.28 -27.74 -9.84
C GLU A 128 1.22 -27.14 -8.90
N GLU A 129 1.64 -26.34 -7.92
CA GLU A 129 0.72 -25.74 -6.97
C GLU A 129 -0.19 -24.70 -7.62
N PRO A 130 -1.52 -24.79 -7.44
CA PRO A 130 -2.42 -23.76 -7.89
C PRO A 130 -2.06 -22.40 -7.28
N GLY A 131 -1.94 -21.38 -8.12
CA GLY A 131 -1.53 -20.04 -7.71
C GLY A 131 -0.01 -19.82 -7.71
N TYR A 132 0.77 -20.79 -8.19
CA TYR A 132 2.21 -20.61 -8.47
C TYR A 132 2.45 -19.55 -9.55
N GLN A 133 3.49 -18.74 -9.36
CA GLN A 133 4.02 -17.80 -10.33
C GLN A 133 5.56 -17.82 -10.29
N ASP A 134 6.17 -17.99 -11.46
CA ASP A 134 7.62 -18.08 -11.62
C ASP A 134 8.31 -16.73 -11.35
N SER A 135 9.57 -16.81 -10.92
CA SER A 135 10.41 -15.68 -10.53
C SER A 135 10.75 -14.74 -11.70
N GLU A 136 10.88 -15.27 -12.91
CA GLU A 136 11.24 -14.50 -14.11
C GLU A 136 10.12 -13.57 -14.59
N LEU A 137 8.87 -13.89 -14.25
CA LEU A 137 7.70 -13.09 -14.62
C LEU A 137 7.58 -11.83 -13.74
N ASN A 138 8.28 -11.78 -12.61
CA ASN A 138 8.20 -10.71 -11.63
C ASN A 138 9.00 -9.49 -12.10
N GLY A 139 8.34 -8.63 -12.89
CA GLY A 139 8.89 -7.36 -13.38
C GLY A 139 8.68 -7.13 -14.88
N LEU A 140 8.30 -8.15 -15.66
CA LEU A 140 8.05 -8.01 -17.10
C LEU A 140 6.87 -7.08 -17.40
N PHE A 141 5.84 -7.10 -16.56
CA PHE A 141 4.67 -6.23 -16.71
C PHE A 141 5.02 -4.73 -16.60
N TRP A 142 5.99 -4.37 -15.74
CA TRP A 142 6.32 -2.96 -15.52
C TRP A 142 7.27 -2.39 -16.56
N LYS A 143 8.16 -3.21 -17.14
CA LYS A 143 9.11 -2.79 -18.19
C LYS A 143 8.42 -2.24 -19.45
N SER A 144 7.21 -2.72 -19.78
CA SER A 144 6.43 -2.21 -20.93
C SER A 144 5.75 -0.86 -20.68
N SER A 145 5.56 -0.44 -19.44
CA SER A 145 4.82 0.79 -19.11
C SER A 145 5.71 2.04 -19.03
N CYS A 146 7.00 1.88 -18.73
CA CYS A 146 7.94 2.99 -18.55
C CYS A 146 8.60 3.48 -19.85
N SER A 147 8.52 2.72 -20.95
CA SER A 147 9.00 3.13 -22.28
C SER A 147 8.05 4.10 -23.01
N SER A 148 6.86 4.36 -22.46
CA SER A 148 5.78 5.13 -23.12
C SER A 148 5.45 6.46 -22.46
N HIS A 149 6.33 7.03 -21.63
CA HIS A 149 6.23 8.44 -21.26
C HIS A 149 6.59 9.32 -22.48
N LYS A 150 5.73 9.32 -23.51
CA LYS A 150 5.66 10.43 -24.45
C LYS A 150 5.42 11.67 -23.59
N LYS A 151 6.34 12.63 -23.67
CA LYS A 151 6.13 13.98 -23.12
C LYS A 151 4.70 14.39 -23.46
N ARG A 152 3.88 14.70 -22.46
CA ARG A 152 2.57 15.31 -22.69
C ARG A 152 2.80 16.48 -23.66
N PRO A 153 2.09 16.54 -24.81
CA PRO A 153 2.21 17.70 -25.68
C PRO A 153 1.86 18.92 -24.86
N ASN A 154 2.65 19.98 -25.01
CA ASN A 154 2.49 21.23 -24.31
C ASN A 154 1.05 21.70 -24.53
N ARG A 155 0.18 21.59 -23.51
CA ARG A 155 -1.18 22.12 -23.63
C ARG A 155 -1.04 23.64 -23.74
N PRO A 156 -1.57 24.30 -24.78
CA PRO A 156 -1.56 25.75 -24.85
C PRO A 156 -2.18 26.30 -23.57
N LYS A 157 -1.52 27.27 -22.94
CA LYS A 157 -2.14 28.02 -21.85
C LYS A 157 -3.41 28.68 -22.42
N PRO A 158 -4.58 28.53 -21.78
CA PRO A 158 -5.79 29.21 -22.24
C PRO A 158 -5.57 30.73 -22.19
N ASN A 159 -6.04 31.46 -23.19
CA ASN A 159 -6.00 32.92 -23.19
C ASN A 159 -6.86 33.46 -22.04
N ASP A 160 -6.25 34.24 -21.14
CA ASP A 160 -6.91 34.83 -19.97
C ASP A 160 -8.11 35.73 -20.36
N ASP A 161 -8.06 36.36 -21.55
CA ASP A 161 -9.09 37.28 -22.04
C ASP A 161 -10.46 36.61 -22.25
N GLN A 162 -10.48 35.31 -22.59
CA GLN A 162 -11.72 34.58 -22.82
C GLN A 162 -12.45 34.29 -21.50
N TYR A 163 -11.72 34.10 -20.39
CA TYR A 163 -12.28 33.83 -19.06
C TYR A 163 -12.82 35.09 -18.38
N LEU A 164 -12.18 36.24 -18.64
CA LEU A 164 -12.66 37.56 -18.22
C LEU A 164 -14.00 37.89 -18.88
N SER A 165 -14.17 37.58 -20.17
CA SER A 165 -15.45 37.78 -20.88
C SER A 165 -16.59 36.90 -20.35
N MET A 166 -16.26 35.73 -19.77
CA MET A 166 -17.23 34.81 -19.17
C MET A 166 -17.40 35.00 -17.64
N GLY A 167 -16.80 36.05 -17.05
CA GLY A 167 -16.96 36.39 -15.63
C GLY A 167 -16.30 35.42 -14.63
N LEU A 168 -15.47 34.48 -15.09
CA LEU A 168 -14.84 33.46 -14.25
C LEU A 168 -13.55 34.00 -13.62
N HIS A 169 -13.63 34.46 -12.36
CA HIS A 169 -12.48 34.92 -11.58
C HIS A 169 -11.76 33.73 -10.92
N ILE A 170 -10.68 33.25 -11.52
CA ILE A 170 -9.81 32.23 -10.91
C ILE A 170 -8.83 32.92 -9.95
N GLY A 171 -9.05 32.72 -8.65
CA GLY A 171 -8.16 33.20 -7.58
C GLY A 171 -6.75 32.64 -7.72
N LYS A 172 -5.75 33.53 -7.78
CA LYS A 172 -4.33 33.16 -7.91
C LYS A 172 -3.78 32.59 -6.59
N HIS A 173 -3.83 31.28 -6.40
CA HIS A 173 -2.96 30.60 -5.42
C HIS A 173 -1.54 30.44 -6.00
N LYS A 174 -0.58 31.23 -5.49
CA LYS A 174 0.85 31.14 -5.86
C LYS A 174 1.46 29.87 -5.23
N TYR A 175 1.71 28.84 -6.04
CA TYR A 175 2.64 27.76 -5.69
C TYR A 175 4.08 28.26 -5.94
N LEU A 176 4.85 28.44 -4.86
CA LEU A 176 6.27 28.77 -4.92
C LEU A 176 7.09 27.47 -4.99
N GLY A 177 7.38 27.00 -6.20
CA GLY A 177 8.35 25.92 -6.44
C GLY A 177 9.77 26.48 -6.48
N LYS A 178 10.61 26.21 -5.47
CA LYS A 178 12.05 26.50 -5.48
C LYS A 178 12.83 25.24 -5.85
N ASN A 179 13.54 25.28 -6.98
CA ASN A 179 14.87 24.68 -7.13
C ASN A 179 15.52 25.08 -8.47
N LYS A 180 16.53 25.96 -8.42
CA LYS A 180 17.95 25.68 -8.80
C LYS A 180 18.78 26.98 -8.85
N SER A 181 20.07 26.76 -8.68
CA SER A 181 21.18 27.69 -8.46
C SER A 181 21.27 28.93 -9.35
N SER A 182 21.58 30.07 -8.72
CA SER A 182 22.42 31.11 -9.30
C SER A 182 23.16 31.84 -8.17
N ARG A 183 24.49 31.88 -8.24
CA ARG A 183 25.39 32.61 -7.34
C ARG A 183 24.90 34.06 -7.15
N ALA A 184 24.77 34.50 -5.90
CA ALA A 184 24.63 35.90 -5.56
C ALA A 184 26.03 36.56 -5.48
N PRO A 185 26.21 37.81 -5.93
CA PRO A 185 27.47 38.54 -5.78
C PRO A 185 27.69 38.94 -4.32
N LYS A 186 28.95 38.86 -3.85
CA LYS A 186 29.36 39.25 -2.49
C LYS A 186 29.20 40.78 -2.28
N PRO A 187 28.77 41.23 -1.09
CA PRO A 187 28.72 42.64 -0.74
C PRO A 187 30.13 43.22 -0.51
N PRO A 188 30.32 44.55 -0.70
CA PRO A 188 31.61 45.20 -0.50
C PRO A 188 31.99 45.31 1.00
N PRO A 189 33.29 45.35 1.33
CA PRO A 189 33.78 45.36 2.71
C PRO A 189 33.54 46.71 3.40
N SER A 190 33.08 46.68 4.66
CA SER A 190 32.95 47.87 5.51
C SER A 190 34.33 48.34 5.96
N LYS A 191 34.60 49.64 5.77
CA LYS A 191 35.78 50.32 6.31
C LYS A 191 35.59 50.51 7.82
N ASN A 192 36.51 49.99 8.62
CA ASN A 192 36.61 50.35 10.04
C ASN A 192 37.28 51.73 10.16
N PRO A 193 36.82 52.61 11.06
CA PRO A 193 37.49 53.89 11.34
C PRO A 193 38.79 53.69 12.14
N PRO A 194 39.73 54.66 12.07
CA PRO A 194 41.08 54.51 12.60
C PRO A 194 41.10 54.50 14.13
N GLY A 195 42.02 53.70 14.69
CA GLY A 195 42.27 53.67 16.12
C GLY A 195 43.03 54.91 16.58
N ASP A 196 42.74 55.33 17.82
CA ASP A 196 43.57 56.21 18.60
C ASP A 196 44.04 55.46 19.86
N ASN A 197 45.34 55.68 20.14
CA ASN A 197 46.25 55.18 21.18
C ASN A 197 45.68 54.58 22.47
#